data_AF-A0AAU2DKP8-F1
#
_entry.id   AF-A0AAU2DKP8-F1
#
_cell.length_a   1.000
_cell.length_b   1.000
_cell.length_c   1.000
_cell.angle_alpha   90.00
_cell.angle_beta   90.00
_cell.angle_gamma   90.00
#
_symmetry.space_group_name_H-M   'P 1'
#
loop_
_entity.id
_entity.type
_entity.pdbx_description
1 polymer ?
#
loop_
_entity_poly.entity_id
_entity_poly.type
_entity_poly.pdbx_seq_one_letter_code
_entity_poly.pdbx_strand_id
1 'polypeptide(L)'
;MRDIVEFRMHDAEGEIVGLDSLLALVPDNNWIWSVLDFDGIGQGAAGLGYAEFRQKVGSSPQGYVMSWGQVREFAAGVRQCFDLLLVAARDRRLLDPERFAVGDFTGCLMVLAASDSTWWTVEIDADTDGASGLAAELRAHYRVDT
;
A
#
# COMPACT_ATOMS: atom_id res chain seq x y z
N MET A 1 8.00 -1.26 17.35
CA MET A 1 9.00 -1.65 16.32
C MET A 1 8.21 -2.09 15.11
N ARG A 2 8.72 -1.87 13.90
CA ARG A 2 8.07 -2.32 12.67
C ARG A 2 8.96 -3.29 11.94
N ASP A 3 8.33 -4.25 11.28
CA ASP A 3 9.00 -5.06 10.29
C ASP A 3 8.95 -4.34 8.96
N ILE A 4 10.12 -4.17 8.36
CA ILE A 4 10.28 -3.55 7.05
C ILE A 4 10.73 -4.65 6.09
N VAL A 5 10.05 -4.72 4.95
CA VAL A 5 10.38 -5.57 3.82
C VAL A 5 10.50 -4.69 2.59
N GLU A 6 11.66 -4.68 1.96
CA GLU A 6 11.93 -3.92 0.74
C GLU A 6 12.39 -4.86 -0.36
N PHE A 7 11.83 -4.72 -1.56
CA PHE A 7 12.14 -5.57 -2.70
C PHE A 7 11.88 -4.87 -4.03
N ARG A 8 12.49 -5.40 -5.09
CA ARG A 8 12.37 -4.85 -6.44
C ARG A 8 10.96 -5.02 -6.99
N MET A 9 10.47 -4.00 -7.69
CA MET A 9 9.21 -4.12 -8.46
C MET A 9 9.33 -5.03 -9.69
N HIS A 10 10.55 -5.37 -10.08
CA HIS A 10 10.80 -6.29 -11.18
C HIS A 10 11.43 -7.58 -10.63
N ASP A 11 10.89 -8.72 -11.01
CA ASP A 11 11.47 -10.02 -10.68
C ASP A 11 12.73 -10.32 -11.51
N ALA A 12 13.30 -11.51 -11.34
CA ALA A 12 14.54 -11.91 -12.00
C ALA A 12 14.36 -12.06 -13.53
N GLU A 13 13.12 -12.26 -13.97
CA GLU A 13 12.70 -12.41 -15.35
C GLU A 13 12.34 -11.05 -15.99
N GLY A 14 12.22 -9.99 -15.19
CA GLY A 14 11.92 -8.62 -15.60
C GLY A 14 10.43 -8.27 -15.57
N GLU A 15 9.58 -9.19 -15.14
CA GLU A 15 8.14 -8.99 -15.01
C GLU A 15 7.83 -8.07 -13.82
N ILE A 16 6.75 -7.31 -13.94
CA ILE A 16 6.33 -6.35 -12.90
C ILE A 16 5.60 -7.10 -11.79
N VAL A 17 6.09 -6.96 -10.57
CA VAL A 17 5.35 -7.29 -9.36
C VAL A 17 4.27 -6.23 -9.14
N GLY A 18 3.04 -6.58 -9.48
CA GLY A 18 1.87 -5.71 -9.37
C GLY A 18 1.42 -5.46 -7.93
N LEU A 19 0.70 -4.36 -7.74
CA LEU A 19 0.06 -4.00 -6.46
C LEU A 19 -0.93 -5.09 -5.99
N ASP A 20 -1.64 -5.71 -6.93
CA ASP A 20 -2.57 -6.82 -6.68
C ASP A 20 -1.87 -8.07 -6.15
N SER A 21 -0.70 -8.41 -6.70
CA SER A 21 0.10 -9.56 -6.30
C SER A 21 0.63 -9.41 -4.87
N LEU A 22 1.04 -8.19 -4.49
CA LEU A 22 1.44 -7.87 -3.11
C LEU A 22 0.25 -7.96 -2.16
N LEU A 23 -0.87 -7.31 -2.51
CA LEU A 23 -2.06 -7.27 -1.66
C LEU A 23 -2.78 -8.62 -1.56
N ALA A 24 -2.52 -9.56 -2.47
CA ALA A 24 -3.02 -10.94 -2.37
C ALA A 24 -2.45 -11.71 -1.17
N LEU A 25 -1.29 -11.31 -0.65
CA LEU A 25 -0.68 -11.89 0.55
C LEU A 25 -1.29 -11.32 1.84
N VAL A 26 -1.94 -10.16 1.76
CA VAL A 26 -2.59 -9.56 2.93
C VAL A 26 -3.91 -10.30 3.20
N PRO A 27 -4.11 -10.86 4.41
CA PRO A 27 -5.34 -11.58 4.73
C PRO A 27 -6.54 -10.64 4.72
N ASP A 28 -7.73 -11.21 4.49
CA ASP A 28 -8.98 -10.46 4.58
C ASP A 28 -9.11 -9.79 5.95
N ASN A 29 -9.39 -8.49 5.92
CA ASN A 29 -9.37 -7.64 7.11
C ASN A 29 -10.47 -6.57 7.05
N ASN A 30 -10.69 -5.92 8.19
CA ASN A 30 -11.63 -4.81 8.36
C ASN A 30 -10.91 -3.47 8.62
N TRP A 31 -9.66 -3.34 8.17
CA TRP A 31 -8.88 -2.12 8.39
C TRP A 31 -9.42 -0.98 7.53
N ILE A 32 -9.10 0.24 7.97
CA ILE A 32 -9.36 1.45 7.19
C ILE A 32 -8.11 1.76 6.40
N TRP A 33 -8.24 1.75 5.07
CA TRP A 33 -7.14 2.00 4.16
C TRP A 33 -7.22 3.42 3.59
N SER A 34 -6.09 4.01 3.24
CA SER A 34 -6.08 5.28 2.50
C SER A 34 -4.90 5.39 1.56
N VAL A 35 -5.19 5.80 0.32
CA VAL A 35 -4.17 6.21 -0.65
C VAL A 35 -3.86 7.69 -0.41
N LEU A 36 -2.64 7.97 0.04
CA LEU A 36 -2.14 9.32 0.30
C LEU A 36 -1.43 9.92 -0.91
N ASP A 37 -0.82 9.07 -1.74
CA ASP A 37 -0.24 9.45 -3.03
C ASP A 37 -0.35 8.29 -4.02
N PHE A 38 -0.46 8.62 -5.30
CA PHE A 38 -0.51 7.63 -6.38
C PHE A 38 -0.09 8.23 -7.72
N ASP A 39 0.85 7.58 -8.39
CA ASP A 39 1.13 7.74 -9.81
C ASP A 39 1.33 6.36 -10.45
N GLY A 40 0.81 6.18 -11.66
CA GLY A 40 0.83 4.89 -12.32
C GLY A 40 -0.10 4.81 -13.52
N ILE A 41 -0.19 3.60 -14.08
CA ILE A 41 -1.03 3.27 -15.21
C ILE A 41 -2.15 2.36 -14.72
N GLY A 42 -3.41 2.76 -14.94
CA GLY A 42 -4.54 1.95 -14.51
C GLY A 42 -5.85 2.71 -14.45
N GLN A 43 -6.86 2.05 -13.89
CA GLN A 43 -8.08 2.70 -13.42
C GLN A 43 -7.91 3.09 -11.95
N GLY A 44 -8.51 4.20 -11.54
CA GLY A 44 -8.59 4.57 -10.14
C GLY A 44 -9.63 3.73 -9.40
N ALA A 45 -9.70 3.89 -8.09
CA ALA A 45 -10.70 3.21 -7.26
C ALA A 45 -12.13 3.58 -7.68
N ALA A 46 -13.10 2.70 -7.44
CA ALA A 46 -14.53 2.92 -7.70
C ALA A 46 -14.87 3.29 -9.17
N GLY A 47 -14.11 2.77 -10.14
CA GLY A 47 -14.33 3.02 -11.57
C GLY A 47 -13.95 4.44 -12.03
N LEU A 48 -13.28 5.21 -11.17
CA LEU A 48 -12.84 6.55 -11.50
C LEU A 48 -11.71 6.49 -12.54
N GLY A 49 -11.71 7.46 -13.46
CA GLY A 49 -10.56 7.68 -14.32
C GLY A 49 -9.34 8.10 -13.49
N TYR A 50 -8.13 7.80 -13.98
CA TYR A 50 -6.88 8.13 -13.30
C TYR A 50 -6.80 9.60 -12.83
N ALA A 51 -7.12 10.56 -13.70
CA ALA A 51 -7.04 11.98 -13.37
C ALA A 51 -8.01 12.39 -12.25
N GLU A 52 -9.23 11.85 -12.26
CA GLU A 52 -10.22 12.12 -11.22
C GLU A 52 -9.80 11.48 -9.89
N PHE A 53 -9.27 10.26 -9.92
CA PHE A 53 -8.77 9.59 -8.73
C PHE A 53 -7.62 10.37 -8.08
N ARG A 54 -6.62 10.78 -8.86
CA ARG A 54 -5.51 11.64 -8.39
C ARG A 54 -6.00 12.94 -7.78
N GLN A 55 -6.97 13.59 -8.44
CA GLN A 55 -7.58 14.80 -7.91
C GLN A 55 -8.23 14.54 -6.55
N LYS A 56 -8.97 13.44 -6.40
CA LYS A 56 -9.60 13.09 -5.12
C LYS A 56 -8.59 12.79 -4.02
N VAL A 57 -7.53 12.02 -4.32
CA VAL A 57 -6.40 11.78 -3.41
C VAL A 57 -5.83 13.11 -2.91
N GLY A 58 -5.49 14.03 -3.83
CA GLY A 58 -4.91 15.34 -3.46
C GLY A 58 -5.88 16.35 -2.84
N SER A 59 -7.20 16.14 -2.98
CA SER A 59 -8.22 17.06 -2.43
C SER A 59 -8.49 16.87 -0.94
N SER A 60 -8.03 15.75 -0.37
CA SER A 60 -8.27 15.36 1.01
C SER A 60 -6.94 15.21 1.74
N PRO A 61 -6.71 15.90 2.86
CA PRO A 61 -5.51 15.71 3.66
C PRO A 61 -5.34 14.26 4.16
N GLN A 62 -6.44 13.52 4.33
CA GLN A 62 -6.41 12.10 4.70
C GLN A 62 -6.21 11.16 3.50
N GLY A 63 -6.06 11.70 2.28
CA GLY A 63 -6.07 10.93 1.04
C GLY A 63 -7.44 10.36 0.70
N TYR A 64 -7.45 9.30 -0.11
CA TYR A 64 -8.64 8.59 -0.54
C TYR A 64 -8.88 7.33 0.32
N VAL A 65 -9.83 7.43 1.26
CA VAL A 65 -10.14 6.38 2.24
C VAL A 65 -11.01 5.28 1.62
N MET A 66 -10.65 4.02 1.88
CA MET A 66 -11.25 2.82 1.31
C MET A 66 -11.42 1.70 2.34
N SER A 67 -12.38 0.80 2.07
CA SER A 67 -12.44 -0.53 2.69
C SER A 67 -11.46 -1.49 2.01
N TRP A 68 -11.20 -2.63 2.65
CA TRP A 68 -10.35 -3.68 2.05
C TRP A 68 -10.86 -4.15 0.68
N GLY A 69 -12.16 -4.34 0.50
CA GLY A 69 -12.74 -4.71 -0.79
C GLY A 69 -12.46 -3.68 -1.89
N GLN A 70 -12.59 -2.39 -1.55
CA GLN A 70 -12.29 -1.29 -2.48
C GLN A 70 -10.79 -1.20 -2.82
N VAL A 71 -9.91 -1.50 -1.86
CA VAL A 71 -8.46 -1.60 -2.09
C VAL A 71 -8.14 -2.72 -3.08
N ARG A 72 -8.77 -3.88 -2.94
CA ARG A 72 -8.58 -5.01 -3.87
C ARG A 72 -9.08 -4.67 -5.28
N GLU A 73 -10.24 -4.01 -5.40
CA GLU A 73 -10.76 -3.53 -6.67
C GLU A 73 -9.83 -2.49 -7.31
N PHE A 74 -9.33 -1.55 -6.52
CA PHE A 74 -8.34 -0.57 -6.97
C PHE A 74 -7.07 -1.25 -7.48
N ALA A 75 -6.51 -2.17 -6.70
CA ALA A 75 -5.29 -2.89 -7.04
C ALA A 75 -5.43 -3.68 -8.35
N ALA A 76 -6.55 -4.37 -8.56
CA ALA A 76 -6.83 -5.09 -9.79
C ALA A 76 -6.95 -4.16 -11.03
N GLY A 77 -7.28 -2.89 -10.82
CA GLY A 77 -7.33 -1.86 -11.87
C GLY A 77 -5.97 -1.22 -12.17
N VAL A 78 -4.97 -1.39 -11.31
CA VAL A 78 -3.63 -0.83 -11.46
C VAL A 78 -2.76 -1.79 -12.25
N ARG A 79 -2.28 -1.35 -13.41
CA ARG A 79 -1.36 -2.12 -14.27
C ARG A 79 0.10 -1.86 -13.91
N GLN A 80 0.43 -0.66 -13.46
CA GLN A 80 1.78 -0.29 -13.05
C GLN A 80 1.72 0.83 -12.02
N CYS A 81 2.51 0.72 -10.96
CA CYS A 81 2.77 1.81 -10.02
C CYS A 81 4.12 2.45 -10.36
N PHE A 82 4.13 3.77 -10.45
CA PHE A 82 5.36 4.56 -10.45
C PHE A 82 5.65 4.98 -9.02
N ASP A 83 4.66 5.60 -8.38
CA ASP A 83 4.69 6.04 -6.99
C ASP A 83 3.37 5.67 -6.32
N LEU A 84 3.42 5.24 -5.07
CA LEU A 84 2.24 4.93 -4.26
C LEU A 84 2.59 5.18 -2.80
N LEU A 85 1.64 5.74 -2.06
CA LEU A 85 1.65 5.68 -0.61
C LEU A 85 0.27 5.23 -0.13
N LEU A 86 0.18 3.97 0.31
CA LEU A 86 -1.03 3.33 0.81
C LEU A 86 -0.83 2.97 2.28
N VAL A 87 -1.73 3.42 3.15
CA VAL A 87 -1.66 3.15 4.60
C VAL A 87 -2.90 2.43 5.09
N ALA A 88 -2.75 1.60 6.13
CA ALA A 88 -3.85 0.95 6.83
C ALA A 88 -3.86 1.30 8.32
N ALA A 89 -5.03 1.50 8.91
CA ALA A 89 -5.20 1.76 10.34
C ALA A 89 -6.45 1.07 10.91
N ARG A 90 -6.49 0.89 12.24
CA ARG A 90 -7.66 0.31 12.95
C ARG A 90 -8.86 1.25 12.99
N ASP A 91 -8.63 2.56 12.94
CA ASP A 91 -9.65 3.59 13.02
C ASP A 91 -9.25 4.76 12.12
N ARG A 92 -10.24 5.38 11.46
CA ARG A 92 -10.04 6.53 10.57
C ARG A 92 -9.39 7.72 11.28
N ARG A 93 -9.58 7.89 12.59
CA ARG A 93 -8.96 8.96 13.39
C ARG A 93 -7.43 8.84 13.46
N LEU A 94 -6.89 7.66 13.20
CA LEU A 94 -5.44 7.43 13.16
C LEU A 94 -4.83 7.81 11.80
N LEU A 95 -5.66 8.10 10.79
CA LEU A 95 -5.23 8.69 9.53
C LEU A 95 -5.06 10.20 9.73
N ASP A 96 -3.92 10.57 10.30
CA ASP A 96 -3.59 11.93 10.70
C ASP A 96 -2.73 12.63 9.62
N PRO A 97 -3.29 13.60 8.88
CA PRO A 97 -2.58 14.30 7.82
C PRO A 97 -1.34 15.05 8.31
N GLU A 98 -1.36 15.61 9.53
CA GLU A 98 -0.23 16.39 10.05
C GLU A 98 0.98 15.50 10.30
N ARG A 99 0.74 14.26 10.73
CA ARG A 99 1.76 13.25 10.97
C ARG A 99 2.30 12.68 9.66
N PHE A 100 1.41 12.38 8.72
CA PHE A 100 1.82 11.89 7.39
C PHE A 100 2.65 12.90 6.62
N ALA A 101 2.36 14.21 6.75
CA ALA A 101 3.13 15.28 6.11
C ALA A 101 4.61 15.32 6.55
N VAL A 102 4.94 14.77 7.72
CA VAL A 102 6.32 14.66 8.24
C VAL A 102 6.85 13.23 8.21
N GLY A 103 6.16 12.30 7.54
CA GLY A 103 6.55 10.89 7.45
C GLY A 103 6.34 10.08 8.74
N ASP A 104 5.59 10.59 9.72
CA ASP A 104 5.23 9.82 10.91
C ASP A 104 3.98 8.97 10.65
N PHE A 105 4.20 7.69 10.37
CA PHE A 105 3.12 6.74 10.18
C PHE A 105 2.70 6.03 11.46
N THR A 106 3.22 6.39 12.64
CA THR A 106 2.99 5.63 13.89
C THR A 106 1.49 5.48 14.19
N GLY A 107 1.04 4.25 14.44
CA GLY A 107 -0.38 3.90 14.59
C GLY A 107 -1.01 3.31 13.31
N CYS A 108 -0.33 3.40 12.17
CA CYS A 108 -0.66 2.58 11.00
C CYS A 108 -0.25 1.13 11.25
N LEU A 109 -1.13 0.21 10.86
CA LEU A 109 -0.93 -1.24 10.88
C LEU A 109 -0.02 -1.67 9.74
N MET A 110 -0.13 -0.99 8.60
CA MET A 110 0.67 -1.26 7.41
C MET A 110 0.91 0.05 6.65
N VAL A 111 2.10 0.19 6.09
CA VAL A 111 2.46 1.22 5.11
C VAL A 111 3.02 0.50 3.89
N LEU A 112 2.44 0.75 2.73
CA LEU A 112 2.90 0.24 1.46
C LEU A 112 3.31 1.42 0.58
N ALA A 113 4.56 1.41 0.14
CA ALA A 113 5.11 2.44 -0.74
C ALA A 113 5.66 1.83 -2.03
N ALA A 114 5.34 2.48 -3.15
CA ALA A 114 6.09 2.37 -4.40
C ALA A 114 6.89 3.66 -4.58
N SER A 115 8.15 3.52 -4.99
CA SER A 115 9.01 4.65 -5.37
C SER A 115 9.59 4.39 -6.74
N ASP A 116 9.53 5.42 -7.60
CA ASP A 116 10.19 5.55 -8.91
C ASP A 116 10.17 4.31 -9.83
N SER A 117 9.16 3.45 -9.69
CA SER A 117 9.05 2.13 -10.34
C SER A 117 10.15 1.12 -9.98
N THR A 118 10.95 1.38 -8.94
CA THR A 118 12.13 0.56 -8.63
C THR A 118 11.89 -0.38 -7.46
N TRP A 119 11.28 0.13 -6.39
CA TRP A 119 11.16 -0.56 -5.10
C TRP A 119 9.74 -0.57 -4.55
N TRP A 120 9.32 -1.72 -4.05
CA TRP A 120 8.26 -1.85 -3.08
C TRP A 120 8.85 -1.81 -1.69
N THR A 121 8.26 -1.00 -0.81
CA THR A 121 8.56 -0.99 0.63
C THR A 121 7.27 -1.28 1.39
N VAL A 122 7.31 -2.29 2.25
CA VAL A 122 6.22 -2.69 3.13
C VAL A 122 6.67 -2.56 4.57
N GLU A 123 6.03 -1.67 5.33
CA GLU A 123 6.18 -1.61 6.78
C GLU A 123 4.96 -2.22 7.44
N ILE A 124 5.16 -3.07 8.44
CA ILE A 124 4.09 -3.73 9.19
C ILE A 124 4.31 -3.47 10.68
N ASP A 125 3.24 -3.07 11.36
CA ASP A 125 3.24 -2.96 12.82
C ASP A 125 3.48 -4.33 13.48
N ALA A 126 4.34 -4.38 14.50
CA ALA A 126 4.78 -5.66 15.10
C ALA A 126 3.63 -6.52 15.66
N ASP A 127 2.58 -5.93 16.22
CA ASP A 127 1.43 -6.70 16.71
C ASP A 127 0.65 -7.30 15.53
N THR A 128 0.58 -6.56 14.42
CA THR A 128 -0.08 -6.98 13.19
C THR A 128 0.72 -8.08 12.49
N ASP A 129 2.05 -7.93 12.44
CA ASP A 129 2.93 -8.94 11.87
C ASP A 129 2.94 -10.21 12.72
N GLY A 130 3.08 -10.10 14.05
CA GLY A 130 3.06 -11.26 14.95
C GLY A 130 1.77 -12.08 14.89
N ALA A 131 0.64 -11.47 14.51
CA ALA A 131 -0.63 -12.16 14.32
C ALA A 131 -0.79 -12.81 12.93
N SER A 132 -0.12 -12.30 11.89
CA SER A 132 -0.31 -12.71 10.50
C SER A 132 0.87 -13.48 9.89
N GLY A 133 2.09 -13.21 10.36
CA GLY A 133 3.33 -13.68 9.73
C GLY A 133 3.62 -13.02 8.37
N LEU A 134 2.95 -11.92 8.04
CA LEU A 134 2.95 -11.32 6.71
C LEU A 134 4.34 -10.87 6.26
N ALA A 135 5.17 -10.32 7.14
CA ALA A 135 6.54 -9.92 6.80
C ALA A 135 7.38 -11.14 6.39
N ALA A 136 7.25 -12.26 7.10
CA ALA A 136 7.94 -13.50 6.76
C ALA A 136 7.45 -14.08 5.43
N GLU A 137 6.14 -14.04 5.18
CA GLU A 137 5.54 -14.47 3.91
C GLU A 137 6.02 -13.61 2.74
N LEU A 138 6.04 -12.28 2.88
CA LEU A 138 6.56 -11.35 1.87
C LEU A 138 8.03 -11.62 1.55
N ARG A 139 8.88 -11.79 2.59
CA ARG A 139 10.30 -12.10 2.42
C ARG A 139 10.50 -13.42 1.68
N ALA A 140 9.74 -14.46 2.04
CA ALA A 140 9.80 -15.75 1.38
C ALA A 140 9.32 -15.69 -0.08
N HIS A 141 8.22 -14.98 -0.34
CA HIS A 141 7.62 -14.88 -1.67
C HIS A 141 8.51 -14.10 -2.64
N TYR A 142 9.03 -12.94 -2.20
CA TYR A 142 9.86 -12.06 -3.01
C TYR A 142 11.36 -12.29 -2.87
N ARG A 143 11.76 -13.38 -2.19
CA ARG A 143 13.15 -13.80 -2.01
C ARG A 143 14.04 -12.68 -1.44
N VAL A 144 13.51 -11.99 -0.43
CA VAL A 144 14.23 -10.95 0.29
C VAL A 144 15.06 -11.63 1.38
N ASP A 145 16.38 -11.49 1.31
CA ASP A 145 17.28 -12.02 2.33
C ASP A 145 17.03 -11.30 3.67
N THR A 146 16.99 -12.07 4.77
CA THR A 146 16.81 -11.59 6.16
C THR A 146 18.08 -11.04 6.78
#